data_AF-A0A848W429-F1
#
_entry.id   AF-A0A848W429-F1
#
_cell.length_a   1.000
_cell.length_b   1.000
_cell.length_c   1.000
_cell.angle_alpha   90.00
_cell.angle_beta   90.00
_cell.angle_gamma   90.00
#
_symmetry.space_group_name_H-M   'P 1'
#
loop_
_entity.id
_entity.type
_entity.pdbx_description
1 polymer ?
#
loop_
_entity_poly.entity_id
_entity_poly.type
_entity_poly.pdbx_seq_one_letter_code
_entity_poly.pdbx_strand_id
1 'polypeptide(L)'
;MFANPSLTTRIGIGKGLGALFGIAGFVYLTVYPVGDDGLLRWGILLWYTTLGAIIGMFGVYTWHPILKLPMPWWFRAPLVGAWLNFVLVFFAYDSLAAVLATLFGVDGPLTSPFWFTAEGALVGLIIGFVATRFGGEGPETVTQPAGAD
;
A
#
# COMPACT_ATOMS: atom_id res chain seq x y z
N MET A 1 4.51 -21.29 11.69
CA MET A 1 4.56 -20.34 10.55
C MET A 1 4.20 -18.90 10.91
N PHE A 2 3.33 -18.66 11.90
CA PHE A 2 2.93 -17.31 12.35
C PHE A 2 3.61 -16.84 13.66
N ALA A 3 4.75 -17.44 14.02
CA ALA A 3 5.54 -16.99 15.15
C ALA A 3 6.25 -15.69 14.78
N ASN A 4 6.39 -14.75 15.72
CA ASN A 4 7.10 -13.50 15.48
C ASN A 4 8.57 -13.65 15.86
N PRO A 5 9.50 -13.12 15.05
CA PRO A 5 9.30 -12.44 13.76
C PRO A 5 9.00 -13.40 12.58
N SER A 6 8.11 -13.04 11.64
CA SER A 6 7.79 -13.85 10.44
C SER A 6 7.37 -13.02 9.22
N LEU A 7 8.06 -13.26 8.10
CA LEU A 7 7.75 -12.67 6.81
C LEU A 7 6.35 -13.05 6.30
N THR A 8 5.93 -14.29 6.50
CA THR A 8 4.60 -14.75 6.11
C THR A 8 3.50 -14.01 6.87
N THR A 9 3.70 -13.77 8.18
CA THR A 9 2.79 -12.95 8.99
C THR A 9 2.72 -11.52 8.45
N ARG A 10 3.87 -10.90 8.13
CA ARG A 10 3.92 -9.54 7.58
C ARG A 10 3.17 -9.41 6.25
N ILE A 11 3.41 -10.34 5.31
CA ILE A 11 2.73 -10.33 4.00
C ILE A 11 1.24 -10.58 4.16
N GLY A 12 0.84 -11.50 5.05
CA GLY A 12 -0.56 -11.78 5.37
C GLY A 12 -1.30 -10.54 5.89
N ILE A 13 -0.72 -9.85 6.88
CA ILE A 13 -1.25 -8.59 7.42
C ILE A 13 -1.30 -7.52 6.34
N GLY A 14 -0.23 -7.38 5.56
CA GLY A 14 -0.13 -6.43 4.46
C GLY A 14 -1.26 -6.61 3.45
N LYS A 15 -1.47 -7.84 2.96
CA LYS A 15 -2.57 -8.19 2.06
C LYS A 15 -3.94 -7.93 2.69
N GLY A 16 -4.13 -8.32 3.96
CA GLY A 16 -5.40 -8.13 4.65
C GLY A 16 -5.79 -6.66 4.73
N LEU A 17 -4.87 -5.80 5.19
CA LEU A 17 -5.13 -4.36 5.27
C LEU A 17 -5.26 -3.72 3.88
N GLY A 18 -4.39 -4.11 2.94
CA GLY A 18 -4.47 -3.67 1.55
C GLY A 18 -5.82 -4.03 0.91
N ALA A 19 -6.34 -5.23 1.17
CA ALA A 19 -7.66 -5.64 0.71
C ALA A 19 -8.78 -4.83 1.35
N LEU A 20 -8.68 -4.46 2.64
CA LEU A 20 -9.67 -3.58 3.28
C LEU A 20 -9.72 -2.20 2.61
N PHE A 21 -8.57 -1.58 2.34
CA PHE A 21 -8.51 -0.32 1.60
C PHE A 21 -9.04 -0.48 0.17
N GLY A 22 -8.68 -1.57 -0.50
CA GLY A 22 -9.18 -1.90 -1.84
C GLY A 22 -10.70 -2.10 -1.88
N ILE A 23 -11.29 -2.75 -0.88
CA ILE A 23 -12.75 -2.93 -0.75
C ILE A 23 -13.42 -1.58 -0.52
N ALA A 24 -12.85 -0.73 0.35
CA ALA A 24 -13.35 0.61 0.57
C ALA A 24 -13.37 1.42 -0.74
N GLY A 25 -12.28 1.38 -1.52
CA GLY A 25 -12.21 2.00 -2.84
C GLY A 25 -13.21 1.42 -3.85
N PHE A 26 -13.38 0.09 -3.87
CA PHE A 26 -14.33 -0.59 -4.75
C PHE A 26 -15.78 -0.18 -4.46
N VAL A 27 -16.17 -0.21 -3.18
CA VAL A 27 -17.51 0.21 -2.73
C VAL A 27 -17.72 1.69 -3.06
N TYR A 28 -16.72 2.52 -2.78
CA TYR A 28 -16.75 3.94 -3.08
C TYR A 28 -17.03 4.21 -4.57
N LEU A 29 -16.27 3.60 -5.48
CA LEU A 29 -16.45 3.75 -6.93
C LEU A 29 -17.73 3.11 -7.47
N THR A 30 -18.37 2.23 -6.70
CA THR A 30 -19.68 1.65 -7.04
C THR A 30 -20.82 2.59 -6.66
N VAL A 31 -20.72 3.26 -5.51
CA VAL A 31 -21.71 4.24 -5.04
C VAL A 31 -21.61 5.56 -5.82
N TYR A 32 -20.38 5.98 -6.14
CA TYR A 32 -20.09 7.18 -6.91
C TYR A 32 -19.45 6.79 -8.25
N PRO A 33 -20.26 6.31 -9.21
CA PRO A 33 -19.74 5.84 -10.49
C PRO A 33 -19.11 6.99 -11.26
N VAL A 34 -17.84 6.82 -11.60
CA VAL A 34 -17.10 7.71 -12.48
C VAL A 34 -16.93 6.98 -13.80
N GLY A 35 -17.88 7.21 -14.70
CA GLY A 35 -18.02 6.42 -15.93
C GLY A 35 -18.40 4.95 -15.69
N ASP A 36 -18.35 4.15 -16.76
CA ASP A 36 -18.72 2.73 -16.77
C ASP A 36 -17.52 1.77 -16.64
N ASP A 37 -16.41 2.25 -16.06
CA ASP A 37 -15.19 1.44 -16.01
C ASP A 37 -15.19 0.46 -14.80
N GLY A 38 -15.85 -0.68 -14.98
CA GLY A 38 -15.79 -1.79 -14.04
C GLY A 38 -14.36 -2.32 -13.81
N LEU A 39 -13.46 -2.16 -14.79
CA LEU A 39 -12.06 -2.60 -14.66
C LEU A 39 -11.30 -1.70 -13.69
N LEU A 40 -11.58 -0.39 -13.65
CA LEU A 40 -10.97 0.51 -12.66
C LEU A 40 -11.31 0.08 -11.23
N ARG A 41 -12.56 -0.30 -10.96
CA ARG A 41 -13.01 -0.72 -9.62
C ARG A 41 -12.25 -1.96 -9.15
N TRP A 42 -12.22 -2.99 -9.99
CA TRP A 42 -11.46 -4.22 -9.72
C TRP A 42 -9.96 -3.96 -9.65
N GLY A 43 -9.45 -3.10 -10.52
CA GLY A 43 -8.06 -2.65 -10.55
C GLY A 43 -7.64 -2.06 -9.21
N ILE A 44 -8.43 -1.12 -8.66
CA ILE A 44 -8.18 -0.52 -7.35
C ILE A 44 -8.18 -1.59 -6.24
N LEU A 45 -9.16 -2.48 -6.19
CA LEU A 45 -9.22 -3.54 -5.17
C LEU A 45 -7.95 -4.42 -5.16
N LEU A 46 -7.56 -4.91 -6.34
CA LEU A 46 -6.40 -5.77 -6.50
C LEU A 46 -5.09 -5.01 -6.31
N TRP A 47 -5.06 -3.74 -6.70
CA TRP A 47 -3.91 -2.86 -6.54
C TRP A 47 -3.56 -2.66 -5.07
N TYR A 48 -4.51 -2.24 -4.22
CA TYR A 48 -4.23 -2.01 -2.79
C TYR A 48 -3.89 -3.31 -2.06
N THR A 49 -4.48 -4.45 -2.46
CA THR A 49 -4.08 -5.77 -1.95
C THR A 49 -2.61 -6.08 -2.28
N THR A 50 -2.18 -5.77 -3.50
CA THR A 50 -0.80 -5.98 -3.97
C THR A 50 0.17 -5.01 -3.30
N LEU A 51 -0.18 -3.72 -3.21
CA LEU A 51 0.57 -2.71 -2.47
C LEU A 51 0.81 -3.15 -1.03
N GLY A 52 -0.23 -3.62 -0.35
CA GLY A 52 -0.11 -4.13 1.01
C GLY A 52 0.84 -5.33 1.13
N ALA A 53 0.80 -6.27 0.18
CA ALA A 53 1.73 -7.39 0.12
C ALA A 53 3.19 -6.92 -0.05
N ILE A 54 3.42 -5.97 -0.96
CA ILE A 54 4.75 -5.40 -1.24
C ILE A 54 5.28 -4.70 0.02
N ILE A 55 4.48 -3.86 0.68
CA ILE A 55 4.89 -3.19 1.93
C ILE A 55 5.22 -4.20 3.03
N GLY A 56 4.42 -5.26 3.16
CA GLY A 56 4.70 -6.36 4.09
C GLY A 56 6.06 -6.99 3.83
N MET A 57 6.37 -7.28 2.56
CA MET A 57 7.62 -7.90 2.10
C MET A 57 8.83 -6.99 2.26
N PHE A 58 8.74 -5.71 1.85
CA PHE A 58 9.85 -4.76 1.95
C PHE A 58 10.18 -4.37 3.39
N GLY A 59 9.34 -4.75 4.34
CA GLY A 59 9.59 -4.65 5.77
C GLY A 59 10.82 -5.39 6.31
N VAL A 60 11.39 -6.31 5.51
CA VAL A 60 12.65 -6.98 5.83
C VAL A 60 13.83 -6.00 5.74
N TYR A 61 13.74 -4.98 4.89
CA TYR A 61 14.81 -4.02 4.68
C TYR A 61 14.76 -2.91 5.75
N THR A 62 15.61 -3.03 6.76
CA THR A 62 15.84 -2.00 7.80
C THR A 62 17.07 -1.14 7.52
N TRP A 63 17.81 -1.43 6.45
CA TRP A 63 19.07 -0.77 6.11
C TRP A 63 19.14 -0.44 4.62
N HIS A 64 19.50 0.79 4.28
CA HIS A 64 19.65 1.21 2.89
C HIS A 64 20.99 0.70 2.32
N PRO A 65 21.00 -0.11 1.24
CA PRO A 65 22.21 -0.79 0.78
C PRO A 65 23.28 0.16 0.23
N ILE A 66 22.88 1.25 -0.45
CA ILE A 66 23.80 2.22 -1.06
C ILE A 66 24.21 3.31 -0.06
N LEU A 67 23.23 4.02 0.50
CA LEU A 67 23.46 5.14 1.42
C LEU A 67 23.93 4.72 2.82
N LYS A 68 23.85 3.43 3.18
CA LYS A 68 24.25 2.89 4.49
C LYS A 68 23.60 3.62 5.68
N LEU A 69 22.30 3.87 5.58
CA LEU A 69 21.50 4.52 6.62
C LEU A 69 20.39 3.58 7.10
N PRO A 70 20.00 3.65 8.39
CA PRO A 70 18.85 2.90 8.89
C PRO A 70 17.57 3.42 8.22
N MET A 71 16.71 2.50 7.80
CA MET A 71 15.40 2.79 7.20
C MET A 71 14.30 2.39 8.17
N PRO A 72 13.84 3.30 9.04
CA PRO A 72 12.80 2.98 10.00
C PRO A 72 11.48 2.69 9.29
N TRP A 73 10.63 1.86 9.92
CA TRP A 73 9.36 1.42 9.33
C TRP A 73 8.46 2.59 8.90
N TRP A 74 8.45 3.69 9.66
CA TRP A 74 7.64 4.88 9.41
C TRP A 74 8.13 5.70 8.22
N PHE A 75 9.34 5.44 7.72
CA PHE A 75 9.87 6.08 6.53
C PHE A 75 9.75 5.18 5.30
N ARG A 76 10.20 3.93 5.42
CA ARG A 76 10.23 2.99 4.28
C ARG A 76 8.83 2.62 3.78
N ALA A 77 7.87 2.38 4.68
CA ALA A 77 6.56 1.89 4.28
C ALA A 77 5.74 2.99 3.58
N PRO A 78 5.73 4.24 4.07
CA PRO A 78 5.19 5.36 3.31
C PRO A 78 5.92 5.61 2.00
N LEU A 79 7.25 5.50 1.97
CA LEU A 79 8.01 5.70 0.73
C LEU A 79 7.61 4.71 -0.36
N VAL A 80 7.48 3.42 -0.01
CA VAL A 80 7.02 2.37 -0.93
C VAL A 80 5.57 2.64 -1.36
N GLY A 81 4.68 2.95 -0.43
CA GLY A 81 3.28 3.26 -0.75
C GLY A 81 3.12 4.47 -1.66
N ALA A 82 3.85 5.56 -1.37
CA ALA A 82 3.88 6.77 -2.18
C ALA A 82 4.41 6.47 -3.58
N TRP A 83 5.53 5.76 -3.68
CA TRP A 83 6.14 5.43 -4.97
C TRP A 83 5.20 4.59 -5.85
N LEU A 84 4.58 3.56 -5.28
CA LEU A 84 3.64 2.73 -6.02
C LEU A 84 2.44 3.53 -6.51
N ASN A 85 1.81 4.35 -5.65
CA ASN A 85 0.68 5.16 -6.09
C ASN A 85 1.07 6.31 -7.02
N PHE A 86 2.30 6.83 -6.91
CA PHE A 86 2.84 7.75 -7.89
C PHE A 86 2.90 7.11 -9.28
N VAL A 87 3.41 5.87 -9.38
CA VAL A 87 3.42 5.10 -10.63
C VAL A 87 1.98 4.80 -11.11
N LEU A 88 1.05 4.47 -10.21
CA LEU A 88 -0.36 4.30 -10.56
C LEU A 88 -0.94 5.56 -11.22
N VAL A 89 -0.61 6.75 -10.71
CA VAL A 89 -1.05 8.02 -11.28
C VAL A 89 -0.58 8.19 -12.73
N PHE A 90 0.60 7.74 -13.10
CA PHE A 90 1.04 7.79 -14.51
C PHE A 90 0.23 6.86 -15.42
N PHE A 91 -0.17 5.69 -14.93
CA PHE A 91 -0.93 4.72 -15.73
C PHE A 91 -2.42 5.05 -15.83
N ALA A 92 -2.99 5.69 -14.81
CA ALA A 92 -4.42 5.91 -14.68
C ALA A 92 -4.77 7.39 -14.46
N TYR A 93 -3.95 8.32 -14.95
CA TYR A 93 -4.08 9.75 -14.67
C TYR A 93 -5.50 10.27 -14.94
N ASP A 94 -6.02 10.05 -16.15
CA ASP A 94 -7.31 10.56 -16.58
C ASP A 94 -8.47 9.95 -15.78
N SER A 95 -8.40 8.64 -15.53
CA SER A 95 -9.39 7.93 -14.70
C SER A 95 -9.42 8.46 -13.27
N LEU A 96 -8.25 8.67 -12.66
CA LEU A 96 -8.13 9.21 -11.30
C LEU A 96 -8.53 10.69 -11.22
N ALA A 97 -8.23 11.48 -12.26
CA ALA A 97 -8.67 12.87 -12.36
C ALA A 97 -10.20 12.96 -12.42
N ALA A 98 -10.85 12.10 -13.20
CA ALA A 98 -12.30 12.02 -13.26
C ALA A 98 -12.91 11.63 -11.89
N VAL A 99 -12.24 10.76 -11.13
CA VAL A 99 -12.66 10.40 -9.76
C VAL A 99 -12.62 11.62 -8.85
N LEU A 100 -11.52 12.38 -8.87
CA LEU A 100 -11.40 13.58 -8.03
C LEU A 100 -12.32 14.72 -8.48
N ALA A 101 -12.56 14.88 -9.77
CA ALA A 101 -13.50 15.88 -10.30
C ALA A 101 -14.94 15.60 -9.86
N THR A 102 -15.34 14.32 -9.82
CA THR A 102 -16.65 13.91 -9.29
C THR A 102 -16.78 14.22 -7.79
N LEU A 103 -15.67 14.12 -7.04
CA LEU A 103 -15.63 14.32 -5.59
C LEU A 103 -15.58 15.79 -5.15
N PHE A 104 -14.69 16.56 -5.78
CA PHE A 104 -14.30 17.88 -5.32
C PHE A 104 -14.74 19.00 -6.28
N GLY A 105 -15.43 18.65 -7.37
CA GLY A 105 -15.79 19.56 -8.44
C GLY A 105 -14.63 19.82 -9.40
N VAL A 106 -14.94 20.18 -10.64
CA VAL A 106 -13.96 20.34 -11.74
C VAL A 106 -12.92 21.43 -11.44
N ASP A 107 -13.30 22.46 -10.68
CA ASP A 107 -12.43 23.59 -10.32
C ASP A 107 -11.87 23.49 -8.89
N GLY A 108 -12.03 22.35 -8.23
CA GLY A 108 -11.56 22.15 -6.87
C GLY A 108 -10.02 22.09 -6.76
N PRO A 109 -9.39 22.62 -5.69
CA PRO A 109 -7.94 22.54 -5.49
C PRO A 109 -7.45 21.10 -5.23
N LEU A 110 -8.37 20.16 -5.01
CA LEU A 110 -8.10 18.74 -4.74
C LEU A 110 -8.33 17.83 -5.96
N THR A 111 -8.37 18.41 -7.17
CA THR A 111 -8.58 17.67 -8.43
C THR A 111 -7.32 17.00 -8.98
N SER A 112 -6.13 17.35 -8.47
CA SER A 112 -4.87 16.79 -8.96
C SER A 112 -4.73 15.30 -8.58
N PRO A 113 -4.58 14.38 -9.55
CA PRO A 113 -4.37 12.94 -9.27
C PRO A 113 -3.14 12.65 -8.39
N PHE A 114 -2.16 13.56 -8.33
CA PHE A 114 -1.00 13.37 -7.46
C PHE A 114 -1.34 13.27 -5.97
N TRP A 115 -2.54 13.67 -5.55
CA TRP A 115 -3.03 13.39 -4.19
C TRP A 115 -3.08 11.90 -3.86
N PHE A 116 -3.24 11.01 -4.84
CA PHE A 116 -3.14 9.56 -4.64
C PHE A 116 -1.73 9.12 -4.22
N THR A 117 -0.68 9.89 -4.53
CA THR A 117 0.69 9.65 -4.01
C THR A 117 0.75 9.87 -2.51
N ALA A 118 0.13 10.95 -2.02
CA ALA A 118 0.06 11.24 -0.59
C ALA A 118 -0.82 10.22 0.15
N GLU A 119 -1.94 9.82 -0.46
CA GLU A 119 -2.81 8.76 0.06
C GLU A 119 -2.08 7.41 0.11
N GLY A 120 -1.31 7.06 -0.91
CA GLY A 120 -0.45 5.87 -0.90
C GLY A 120 0.59 5.89 0.21
N ALA A 121 1.17 7.06 0.50
CA ALA A 121 2.08 7.24 1.63
C ALA A 121 1.38 6.97 2.97
N LEU A 122 0.17 7.49 3.14
CA LEU A 122 -0.63 7.32 4.36
C LEU A 122 -1.09 5.87 4.54
N VAL A 123 -1.61 5.24 3.49
CA VAL A 123 -1.97 3.81 3.51
C VAL A 123 -0.74 2.97 3.82
N GLY A 124 0.40 3.29 3.21
CA GLY A 124 1.66 2.62 3.48
C GLY A 124 2.13 2.78 4.92
N LEU A 125 1.92 3.95 5.54
CA LEU A 125 2.20 4.18 6.95
C LEU A 125 1.37 3.24 7.85
N ILE A 126 0.07 3.17 7.59
CA ILE A 126 -0.87 2.35 8.38
C ILE A 126 -0.52 0.88 8.25
N ILE A 127 -0.32 0.39 7.03
CA ILE A 127 0.07 -1.00 6.78
C ILE A 127 1.43 -1.31 7.42
N GLY A 128 2.41 -0.43 7.23
CA GLY A 128 3.75 -0.56 7.78
C GLY A 128 3.76 -0.62 9.31
N PHE A 129 2.94 0.20 9.97
CA PHE A 129 2.78 0.19 11.42
C PHE A 129 2.26 -1.16 11.91
N VAL A 130 1.13 -1.62 11.38
CA VAL A 130 0.49 -2.87 11.83
C VAL A 130 1.37 -4.08 11.51
N ALA A 131 1.93 -4.17 10.29
CA ALA A 131 2.81 -5.26 9.90
C ALA A 131 4.07 -5.33 10.76
N THR A 132 4.64 -4.19 11.15
CA THR A 132 5.82 -4.14 12.03
C THR A 132 5.44 -4.49 13.47
N ARG A 133 4.31 -4.00 13.97
CA ARG A 133 3.82 -4.27 15.34
C ARG A 133 3.56 -5.74 15.60
N PHE A 134 3.01 -6.45 14.61
CA PHE A 134 2.54 -7.83 14.75
C PHE A 134 3.39 -8.87 14.01
N GLY A 135 4.28 -8.47 13.11
CA GLY A 135 5.13 -9.39 12.34
C GLY A 135 6.64 -9.27 12.62
N GLY A 136 7.06 -8.32 13.45
CA GLY A 136 8.48 -7.96 13.63
C GLY A 136 9.05 -7.27 12.40
N GLU A 137 10.34 -6.90 12.34
CA GLU A 137 10.99 -6.32 11.15
C GLU A 137 12.44 -6.80 11.02
N GLY A 138 13.04 -6.57 9.84
CA GLY A 138 14.45 -6.89 9.64
C GLY A 138 14.72 -8.35 9.24
N PRO A 139 16.01 -8.75 9.16
CA PRO A 139 16.43 -10.07 8.66
C PRO A 139 15.88 -11.26 9.45
N GLU A 140 15.59 -11.06 10.73
CA GLU A 140 15.05 -12.09 11.63
C GLU A 140 13.68 -12.62 11.17
N THR A 141 12.94 -11.83 10.39
CA THR A 141 11.66 -12.25 9.81
C THR A 141 11.79 -13.35 8.75
N VAL A 142 13.02 -13.60 8.25
CA VAL A 142 13.32 -14.60 7.21
C VAL A 142 13.99 -15.85 7.79
N THR A 143 14.50 -15.79 9.02
CA THR A 143 15.15 -16.94 9.67
C THR A 143 14.11 -17.91 10.23
N GLN A 144 14.10 -19.15 9.74
CA GLN A 144 13.30 -20.24 10.31
C GLN A 144 13.80 -20.54 11.74
N PRO A 145 12.93 -20.80 12.73
CA PRO A 145 13.37 -21.19 14.05
C PRO A 145 14.25 -22.46 13.94
N ALA A 146 15.43 -22.43 14.56
CA ALA A 146 16.34 -23.57 14.58
C ALA A 146 15.63 -24.81 15.12
N GLY A 147 15.52 -25.86 14.30
CA GLY A 147 14.94 -27.15 14.70
C GLY A 147 13.60 -27.54 14.04
N ALA A 148 13.24 -26.97 12.89
CA ALA A 148 12.11 -27.45 12.08
C ALA A 148 12.63 -28.18 10.82
N ASP A 149 13.17 -29.39 11.04
CA ASP A 149 13.37 -30.42 10.01
C ASP A 149 12.23 -31.44 10.09
#